data_AF-A0A3M1HJY3-F1
#
_entry.id   AF-A0A3M1HJY3-F1
#
_cell.length_a   1.000
_cell.length_b   1.000
_cell.length_c   1.000
_cell.angle_alpha   90.00
_cell.angle_beta   90.00
_cell.angle_gamma   90.00
#
_symmetry.space_group_name_H-M   'P 1'
#
loop_
_entity.id
_entity.type
_entity.pdbx_description
1 polymer ?
#
loop_
_entity_poly.entity_id
_entity_poly.type
_entity_poly.pdbx_seq_one_letter_code
_entity_poly.pdbx_strand_id
1 'polypeptide(L)'
;MKKEIPIFITMVVGIFMILKYFLPMIWVEVIASEIEQWGLIVISFAFLLGMLNILRIHLKNISRKGDDWFYSSVMVISLLGVLFIGLFERWYYGRLTENTLFDAFIYKFLLVPLSSTMFALLAFFIASAAFRAFRARTLEATLLLLAGTFVMIGRVPLGIALGKWIHLPFGDFAAFIMETFNKAGQRGIIIGAAMGIIATGLRVILGIERPYLKGE
;
A
#
# COMPACT_ATOMS: atom_id res chain seq x y z
N MET A 1 -29.90 4.47 -23.67
CA MET A 1 -30.80 4.37 -22.49
C MET A 1 -30.32 3.42 -21.37
N LYS A 2 -30.15 2.10 -21.55
CA LYS A 2 -29.82 1.18 -20.42
C LYS A 2 -28.48 1.45 -19.70
N LYS A 3 -27.51 2.08 -20.37
CA LYS A 3 -26.19 2.43 -19.80
C LYS A 3 -26.08 3.90 -19.35
N GLU A 4 -26.97 4.77 -19.81
CA GLU A 4 -26.96 6.20 -19.45
C GLU A 4 -27.42 6.44 -18.02
N ILE A 5 -28.41 5.67 -17.55
CA ILE A 5 -28.94 5.80 -16.19
C ILE A 5 -27.86 5.50 -15.14
N PRO A 6 -27.12 4.37 -15.19
CA PRO A 6 -26.02 4.12 -14.26
C PRO A 6 -24.94 5.20 -14.28
N ILE A 7 -24.56 5.68 -15.48
CA ILE A 7 -23.52 6.72 -15.62
C ILE A 7 -23.99 8.03 -14.98
N PHE A 8 -25.24 8.42 -15.21
CA PHE A 8 -25.82 9.61 -14.60
C PHE A 8 -25.84 9.50 -13.08
N ILE A 9 -26.24 8.34 -12.54
CA ILE A 9 -26.20 8.08 -11.10
C ILE A 9 -24.77 8.19 -10.56
N THR A 10 -23.79 7.56 -11.20
CA THR A 10 -22.37 7.64 -10.79
C THR A 10 -21.86 9.07 -10.83
N MET A 11 -22.22 9.85 -11.84
CA MET A 11 -21.85 11.26 -11.96
C MET A 11 -22.44 12.08 -10.80
N VAL A 12 -23.75 11.96 -10.55
CA VAL A 12 -24.45 12.71 -9.50
C VAL A 12 -23.89 12.36 -8.12
N VAL A 13 -23.77 11.07 -7.82
CA VAL A 13 -23.21 10.60 -6.54
C VAL A 13 -21.76 11.03 -6.40
N GLY A 14 -20.93 10.89 -7.44
CA GLY A 14 -19.53 11.29 -7.41
C GLY A 14 -19.35 12.80 -7.15
N ILE A 15 -20.13 13.65 -7.83
CA ILE A 15 -20.11 15.10 -7.61
C ILE A 15 -20.61 15.43 -6.20
N PHE A 16 -21.67 14.78 -5.73
CA PHE A 16 -22.18 14.97 -4.37
C PHE A 16 -21.13 14.63 -3.31
N MET A 17 -20.41 13.52 -3.46
CA MET A 17 -19.33 13.11 -2.55
C MET A 17 -18.16 14.08 -2.56
N ILE A 18 -17.85 14.71 -3.70
CA ILE A 18 -16.84 15.79 -3.75
C ILE A 18 -17.35 17.02 -3.00
N LEU A 19 -18.61 17.41 -3.20
CA LEU A 19 -19.21 18.58 -2.55
C LEU A 19 -19.29 18.43 -1.03
N LYS A 20 -19.47 17.21 -0.51
CA LYS A 20 -19.41 16.91 0.94
C LYS A 20 -18.18 17.53 1.61
N TYR A 21 -17.00 17.42 0.99
CA TYR A 21 -15.76 17.94 1.55
C TYR A 21 -15.72 19.47 1.71
N PHE A 22 -16.52 20.20 0.93
CA PHE A 22 -16.52 21.67 0.93
C PHE A 22 -17.71 22.28 1.67
N LEU A 23 -18.76 21.50 1.96
CA LEU A 23 -20.02 21.98 2.52
C LEU A 23 -20.20 21.46 3.96
N PRO A 24 -20.00 22.29 5.00
CA PRO A 24 -20.16 21.88 6.40
C PRO A 24 -21.64 21.90 6.84
N MET A 25 -22.52 21.22 6.08
CA MET A 25 -23.95 21.13 6.38
C MET A 25 -24.31 19.75 6.91
N ILE A 26 -25.04 19.71 8.03
CA ILE A 26 -25.40 18.46 8.73
C ILE A 26 -26.14 17.48 7.80
N TRP A 27 -27.08 17.97 6.99
CA TRP A 27 -27.86 17.12 6.08
C TRP A 27 -27.01 16.50 4.95
N VAL A 28 -25.95 17.19 4.51
CA VAL A 28 -24.99 16.65 3.53
C VAL A 28 -24.18 15.53 4.15
N GLU A 29 -23.70 15.71 5.39
CA GLU A 29 -22.93 14.69 6.10
C GLU A 29 -23.76 13.42 6.34
N VAL A 30 -25.02 13.56 6.77
CA VAL A 30 -25.91 12.40 7.01
C VAL A 30 -26.09 11.59 5.73
N ILE A 31 -26.45 12.22 4.61
CA ILE A 31 -26.65 11.52 3.33
C ILE A 31 -25.34 10.89 2.85
N ALA A 32 -24.23 11.61 2.95
CA ALA A 32 -22.94 11.10 2.51
C ALA A 32 -22.45 9.92 3.36
N SER A 33 -22.68 9.95 4.68
CA SER A 33 -22.36 8.82 5.57
C SER A 33 -23.16 7.57 5.22
N GLU A 34 -24.41 7.73 4.78
CA GLU A 34 -25.26 6.62 4.33
C GLU A 34 -24.71 6.01 3.03
N ILE A 35 -24.32 6.86 2.06
CA ILE A 35 -23.68 6.43 0.81
C ILE A 35 -22.34 5.72 1.08
N GLU A 36 -21.52 6.27 1.98
CA GLU A 36 -20.26 5.64 2.41
C GLU A 36 -20.50 4.28 3.06
N GLN A 37 -21.53 4.15 3.90
CA GLN A 37 -21.91 2.89 4.53
C GLN A 37 -22.34 1.85 3.49
N TRP A 38 -23.14 2.23 2.48
CA TRP A 38 -23.47 1.34 1.37
C TRP A 38 -22.21 0.93 0.59
N GLY A 39 -21.29 1.86 0.36
CA GLY A 39 -19.99 1.58 -0.24
C GLY A 39 -19.16 0.57 0.56
N LEU A 40 -19.10 0.72 1.88
CA LEU A 40 -18.42 -0.21 2.78
C LEU A 40 -19.04 -1.61 2.76
N ILE A 41 -20.37 -1.71 2.67
CA ILE A 41 -21.07 -3.00 2.50
C ILE A 41 -20.64 -3.65 1.17
N VAL A 42 -20.64 -2.90 0.07
CA VAL A 42 -20.21 -3.41 -1.24
C VAL A 42 -18.75 -3.85 -1.22
N ILE A 43 -17.84 -3.07 -0.63
CA ILE A 43 -16.42 -3.41 -0.50
C ILE A 43 -16.24 -4.69 0.33
N SER A 44 -17.02 -4.85 1.40
CA SER A 44 -16.97 -6.05 2.25
C SER A 44 -17.38 -7.30 1.47
N PHE A 45 -18.42 -7.23 0.65
CA PHE A 45 -18.77 -8.32 -0.28
C PHE A 45 -17.71 -8.53 -1.36
N ALA A 46 -17.09 -7.47 -1.87
CA ALA A 46 -16.01 -7.56 -2.86
C ALA A 46 -14.79 -8.31 -2.29
N PHE A 47 -14.42 -8.07 -1.03
CA PHE A 47 -13.37 -8.84 -0.35
C PHE A 47 -13.73 -10.33 -0.24
N LEU A 48 -14.97 -10.64 0.15
CA LEU A 48 -15.45 -12.03 0.20
C LEU A 48 -15.39 -12.69 -1.19
N LEU A 49 -15.86 -12.01 -2.24
CA LEU A 49 -15.80 -12.50 -3.61
C LEU A 49 -14.35 -12.68 -4.09
N GLY A 50 -13.44 -11.77 -3.74
CA GLY A 50 -12.02 -11.89 -4.04
C GLY A 50 -11.39 -13.13 -3.40
N MET A 51 -11.68 -13.35 -2.11
CA MET A 51 -11.25 -14.54 -1.38
C MET A 51 -11.83 -15.84 -1.99
N LEU A 52 -13.13 -15.85 -2.30
CA LEU A 52 -13.79 -17.00 -2.93
C LEU A 52 -13.25 -17.27 -4.34
N ASN A 53 -12.89 -16.23 -5.09
CA ASN A 53 -12.30 -16.38 -6.42
C ASN A 53 -10.91 -17.04 -6.33
N ILE A 54 -10.09 -16.58 -5.39
CA ILE A 54 -8.80 -17.20 -5.07
C ILE A 54 -8.98 -18.68 -4.71
N LEU A 55 -9.88 -18.98 -3.76
CA LEU A 55 -10.18 -20.36 -3.37
C LEU A 55 -10.64 -21.20 -4.57
N ARG A 56 -11.56 -20.68 -5.39
CA ARG A 56 -12.07 -21.38 -6.57
C ARG A 56 -10.95 -21.76 -7.54
N ILE A 57 -10.04 -20.83 -7.84
CA ILE A 57 -8.94 -21.05 -8.79
C ILE A 57 -8.00 -22.13 -8.25
N HIS A 58 -7.57 -22.01 -7.00
CA HIS A 58 -6.60 -22.95 -6.42
C HIS A 58 -7.21 -24.31 -6.09
N LEU A 59 -8.44 -24.37 -5.58
CA LEU A 59 -9.15 -25.65 -5.36
C LEU A 59 -9.39 -26.40 -6.67
N LYS A 60 -9.73 -25.69 -7.76
CA LYS A 60 -9.85 -26.30 -9.09
C LYS A 60 -8.52 -26.84 -9.59
N ASN A 61 -7.42 -26.11 -9.36
CA ASN A 61 -6.07 -26.58 -9.71
C ASN A 61 -5.67 -27.84 -8.93
N ILE A 62 -5.96 -27.87 -7.63
CA ILE A 62 -5.72 -29.03 -6.75
C ILE A 62 -6.54 -30.24 -7.20
N SER A 63 -7.84 -30.05 -7.44
CA SER A 63 -8.75 -31.12 -7.86
C SER A 63 -8.33 -31.74 -9.19
N ARG A 64 -7.78 -30.93 -10.11
CA ARG A 64 -7.31 -31.38 -11.42
C ARG A 64 -5.85 -31.85 -11.42
N LYS A 65 -5.14 -31.75 -10.29
CA LYS A 65 -3.68 -31.95 -10.20
C LYS A 65 -2.93 -31.23 -11.33
N GLY A 66 -3.30 -29.98 -11.58
CA GLY A 66 -2.63 -29.15 -12.58
C GLY A 66 -1.21 -28.75 -12.16
N ASP A 67 -0.58 -27.91 -12.98
CA ASP A 67 0.74 -27.39 -12.67
C ASP A 67 0.74 -26.68 -11.31
N ASP A 68 1.79 -26.90 -10.52
CA ASP A 68 1.95 -26.27 -9.20
C ASP A 68 0.77 -26.52 -8.22
N TRP A 69 0.05 -27.65 -8.36
CA TRP A 69 -1.04 -28.02 -7.46
C TRP A 69 -0.61 -28.09 -5.99
N PHE A 70 0.66 -28.44 -5.73
CA PHE A 70 1.24 -28.45 -4.39
C PHE A 70 1.26 -27.04 -3.79
N TYR A 71 1.78 -26.04 -4.53
CA TYR A 71 1.78 -24.64 -4.08
C TYR A 71 0.37 -24.08 -3.93
N SER A 72 -0.55 -24.50 -4.80
CA SER A 72 -1.98 -24.17 -4.65
C SER A 72 -2.56 -24.73 -3.36
N SER A 73 -2.14 -25.94 -2.94
CA SER A 73 -2.56 -26.54 -1.66
C SER A 73 -2.03 -25.76 -0.47
N VAL A 74 -0.74 -25.39 -0.49
CA VAL A 74 -0.13 -24.55 0.55
C VAL A 74 -0.88 -23.23 0.69
N MET A 75 -1.19 -22.56 -0.43
CA MET A 75 -1.92 -21.30 -0.42
C MET A 75 -3.31 -21.41 0.21
N VAL A 76 -4.08 -22.44 -0.16
CA VAL A 76 -5.43 -22.67 0.41
C VAL A 76 -5.34 -22.97 1.90
N ILE A 77 -4.41 -23.82 2.33
CA ILE A 77 -4.22 -24.16 3.74
C ILE A 77 -3.81 -22.93 4.54
N SER A 78 -2.88 -22.11 4.03
CA SER A 78 -2.45 -20.88 4.70
C SER A 78 -3.58 -19.86 4.78
N LEU A 79 -4.37 -19.67 3.72
CA LEU A 79 -5.52 -18.76 3.71
C LEU A 79 -6.56 -19.18 4.76
N LEU A 80 -6.96 -20.45 4.77
CA LEU A 80 -7.93 -20.97 5.73
C LEU A 80 -7.38 -20.96 7.17
N GLY A 81 -6.10 -21.26 7.35
CA GLY A 81 -5.43 -21.24 8.65
C GLY A 81 -5.40 -19.84 9.27
N VAL A 82 -4.99 -18.83 8.50
CA VAL A 82 -4.97 -17.43 8.95
C VAL A 82 -6.39 -16.93 9.27
N LEU A 83 -7.36 -17.25 8.40
CA LEU A 83 -8.76 -16.88 8.62
C LEU A 83 -9.32 -17.54 9.89
N PHE A 84 -9.07 -18.83 10.07
CA PHE A 84 -9.53 -19.57 11.24
C PHE A 84 -8.94 -19.02 12.54
N ILE A 85 -7.63 -18.80 12.59
CA ILE A 85 -6.95 -18.26 13.78
C ILE A 85 -7.50 -16.87 14.12
N GLY A 86 -7.59 -15.97 13.13
CA GLY A 86 -8.10 -14.61 13.35
C GLY A 86 -9.55 -14.58 13.85
N LEU A 87 -10.43 -15.40 13.27
CA LEU A 87 -11.84 -15.49 13.69
C LEU A 87 -11.98 -16.15 15.07
N PHE A 88 -11.23 -17.22 15.32
CA PHE A 88 -11.24 -17.92 16.60
C PHE A 88 -10.81 -17.00 17.73
N GLU A 89 -9.72 -16.25 17.57
CA GLU A 89 -9.24 -15.33 18.60
C GLU A 89 -10.16 -14.13 18.81
N ARG A 90 -10.73 -13.60 17.72
CA ARG A 90 -11.74 -12.54 17.83
C ARG A 90 -12.97 -13.03 18.60
N TRP A 91 -13.39 -14.28 18.39
CA TRP A 91 -14.50 -14.89 19.11
C TRP A 91 -14.15 -15.18 20.57
N TYR A 92 -12.97 -15.75 20.84
CA TYR A 92 -12.54 -16.17 22.18
C TYR A 92 -12.16 -15.00 23.09
N TYR A 93 -11.37 -14.05 22.61
CA TYR A 93 -10.89 -12.89 23.38
C TYR A 93 -11.74 -11.62 23.19
N GLY A 94 -12.72 -11.66 22.29
CA GLY A 94 -13.55 -10.50 21.94
C GLY A 94 -12.80 -9.41 21.16
N ARG A 95 -11.48 -9.52 20.96
CA ARG A 95 -10.61 -8.58 20.21
C ARG A 95 -9.31 -9.24 19.79
N LEU A 96 -8.73 -8.75 18.70
CA LEU A 96 -7.35 -9.07 18.34
C LEU A 96 -6.42 -8.23 19.23
N THR A 97 -5.68 -8.88 20.11
CA THR A 97 -4.76 -8.23 21.05
C THR A 97 -3.32 -8.60 20.77
N GLU A 98 -2.41 -7.80 21.31
CA GLU A 98 -0.99 -8.13 21.34
C GLU A 98 -0.75 -9.47 22.07
N ASN A 99 0.25 -10.23 21.63
CA ASN A 99 0.63 -11.55 22.16
C ASN A 99 -0.38 -12.69 21.92
N THR A 100 -1.32 -12.51 21.00
CA THR A 100 -2.19 -13.59 20.50
C THR A 100 -1.45 -14.45 19.46
N LEU A 101 -1.96 -15.63 19.10
CA LEU A 101 -1.41 -16.46 18.02
C LEU A 101 -1.38 -15.69 16.70
N PHE A 102 -2.41 -14.87 16.43
CA PHE A 102 -2.42 -14.03 15.24
C PHE A 102 -1.28 -12.99 15.27
N ASP A 103 -1.14 -12.22 16.35
CA ASP A 103 -0.07 -11.20 16.46
C ASP A 103 1.33 -11.82 16.54
N ALA A 104 1.53 -12.76 17.46
CA ALA A 104 2.84 -13.35 17.72
C ALA A 104 3.32 -14.21 16.55
N PHE A 105 2.47 -15.07 15.98
CA PHE A 105 2.89 -16.02 14.96
C PHE A 105 2.67 -15.50 13.54
N ILE A 106 1.44 -15.16 13.19
CA ILE A 106 1.11 -14.76 11.82
C ILE A 106 1.73 -13.40 11.50
N TYR A 107 1.56 -12.41 12.38
CA TYR A 107 2.06 -11.07 12.10
C TYR A 107 3.57 -10.97 12.29
N LYS A 108 4.09 -11.24 13.51
CA LYS A 108 5.51 -11.02 13.83
C LYS A 108 6.47 -12.04 13.21
N PHE A 109 6.09 -13.32 13.08
CA PHE A 109 7.00 -14.35 12.55
C PHE A 109 6.80 -14.66 11.06
N LEU A 110 5.66 -14.29 10.47
CA LEU A 110 5.39 -14.58 9.06
C LEU A 110 5.32 -13.30 8.23
N LEU A 111 4.41 -12.36 8.55
CA LEU A 111 4.21 -11.16 7.74
C LEU A 111 5.39 -10.16 7.83
N VAL A 112 5.93 -9.93 9.02
CA VAL A 112 7.05 -8.98 9.22
C VAL A 112 8.33 -9.44 8.50
N PRO A 113 8.78 -10.71 8.61
CA PRO A 113 9.97 -11.15 7.89
C PRO A 113 9.76 -11.19 6.37
N LEU A 114 8.60 -11.64 5.88
CA LEU A 114 8.31 -11.68 4.43
C LEU A 114 8.25 -10.27 3.81
N SER A 115 7.68 -9.30 4.51
CA SER A 115 7.72 -7.90 4.05
C SER A 115 9.15 -7.34 4.13
N SER A 116 9.89 -7.67 5.19
CA SER A 116 11.31 -7.26 5.33
C SER A 116 12.20 -7.83 4.24
N THR A 117 11.98 -9.06 3.77
CA THR A 117 12.75 -9.62 2.65
C THR A 117 12.42 -8.92 1.33
N MET A 118 11.15 -8.58 1.07
CA MET A 118 10.78 -7.76 -0.08
C MET A 118 11.49 -6.40 -0.05
N PHE A 119 11.50 -5.73 1.12
CA PHE A 119 12.23 -4.46 1.28
C PHE A 119 13.74 -4.63 1.17
N ALA A 120 14.31 -5.70 1.69
CA ALA A 120 15.74 -6.00 1.60
C ALA A 120 16.17 -6.26 0.15
N LEU A 121 15.38 -7.04 -0.61
CA LEU A 121 15.61 -7.26 -2.03
C LEU A 121 15.50 -5.96 -2.82
N LEU A 122 14.48 -5.15 -2.55
CA LEU A 122 14.32 -3.84 -3.19
C LEU A 122 15.50 -2.92 -2.86
N ALA A 123 15.94 -2.87 -1.61
CA ALA A 123 17.12 -2.11 -1.22
C ALA A 123 18.39 -2.61 -1.92
N PHE A 124 18.59 -3.93 -2.00
CA PHE A 124 19.71 -4.52 -2.72
C PHE A 124 19.70 -4.19 -4.21
N PHE A 125 18.54 -4.31 -4.88
CA PHE A 125 18.40 -3.97 -6.29
C PHE A 125 18.58 -2.48 -6.56
N ILE A 126 18.04 -1.61 -5.71
CA ILE A 126 18.28 -0.17 -5.78
C ILE A 126 19.76 0.11 -5.60
N ALA A 127 20.41 -0.43 -4.56
CA ALA A 127 21.83 -0.23 -4.33
C ALA A 127 22.70 -0.74 -5.50
N SER A 128 22.38 -1.91 -6.08
CA SER A 128 23.07 -2.47 -7.23
C SER A 128 22.87 -1.64 -8.51
N ALA A 129 21.64 -1.20 -8.78
CA ALA A 129 21.33 -0.31 -9.90
C ALA A 129 22.01 1.05 -9.72
N ALA A 130 21.96 1.58 -8.50
CA ALA A 130 22.56 2.85 -8.13
C ALA A 130 24.09 2.78 -8.21
N PHE A 131 24.74 1.71 -7.74
CA PHE A 131 26.19 1.52 -7.93
C PHE A 131 26.59 1.46 -9.41
N ARG A 132 25.79 0.77 -10.25
CA ARG A 132 26.00 0.76 -11.71
C ARG A 132 25.76 2.13 -12.36
N ALA A 133 24.87 2.95 -11.81
CA ALA A 133 24.56 4.29 -12.30
C ALA A 133 25.48 5.39 -11.72
N PHE A 134 26.02 5.21 -10.50
CA PHE A 134 26.89 6.14 -9.76
C PHE A 134 28.35 6.02 -10.15
N ARG A 135 28.62 5.78 -11.44
CA ARG A 135 29.93 6.15 -11.97
C ARG A 135 29.92 7.67 -12.09
N ALA A 136 30.75 8.37 -11.32
CA ALA A 136 30.87 9.83 -11.30
C ALA A 136 31.28 10.38 -12.68
N ARG A 137 30.31 10.41 -13.59
CA ARG A 137 30.44 10.83 -14.98
C ARG A 137 29.72 12.15 -15.24
N THR A 138 28.77 12.50 -14.37
CA THR A 138 28.02 13.76 -14.44
C THR A 138 27.97 14.44 -13.06
N LEU A 139 27.69 15.75 -13.06
CA LEU A 139 27.58 16.53 -11.83
C LEU A 139 26.44 16.02 -10.95
N GLU A 140 25.31 15.64 -11.55
CA GLU A 140 24.13 15.12 -10.83
C GLU A 140 24.45 13.80 -10.12
N ALA A 141 25.10 12.87 -10.81
CA ALA A 141 25.51 11.59 -10.23
C ALA A 141 26.52 11.79 -9.08
N THR A 142 27.40 12.78 -9.20
CA THR A 142 28.40 13.11 -8.17
C THR A 142 27.74 13.73 -6.94
N LEU A 143 26.81 14.67 -7.13
CA LEU A 143 26.02 15.26 -6.05
C LEU A 143 25.20 14.20 -5.30
N LEU A 144 24.59 13.28 -6.04
CA LEU A 144 23.78 12.22 -5.45
C LEU A 144 24.64 11.19 -4.70
N LEU A 145 25.82 10.86 -5.23
CA LEU A 145 26.80 10.00 -4.57
C LEU A 145 27.29 10.61 -3.24
N LEU A 146 27.63 11.91 -3.25
CA LEU A 146 28.06 12.62 -2.03
C LEU A 146 26.92 12.67 -1.01
N ALA A 147 25.73 13.11 -1.42
CA ALA A 147 24.56 13.18 -0.54
C ALA A 147 24.23 11.80 0.07
N GLY A 148 24.23 10.74 -0.74
CA GLY A 148 24.00 9.37 -0.26
C GLY A 148 25.06 8.89 0.72
N THR A 149 26.34 9.18 0.44
CA THR A 149 27.46 8.81 1.33
C THR A 149 27.32 9.47 2.70
N PHE A 150 27.06 10.78 2.74
CA PHE A 150 26.87 11.51 4.00
C PHE A 150 25.64 11.02 4.77
N VAL A 151 24.52 10.77 4.09
CA VAL A 151 23.30 10.26 4.73
C VAL A 151 23.53 8.87 5.33
N MET A 152 24.22 7.98 4.61
CA MET A 152 24.53 6.63 5.11
C MET A 152 25.43 6.69 6.35
N ILE A 153 26.48 7.52 6.35
CA ILE A 153 27.35 7.70 7.52
C ILE A 153 26.56 8.29 8.70
N GLY A 154 25.76 9.34 8.47
CA GLY A 154 25.00 10.02 9.53
C GLY A 154 23.85 9.21 10.15
N ARG A 155 23.45 8.08 9.55
CA ARG A 155 22.35 7.22 10.03
C ARG A 155 22.80 5.91 10.66
N VAL A 156 24.07 5.54 10.55
CA VAL A 156 24.63 4.32 11.17
C VAL A 156 25.21 4.67 12.55
N PRO A 157 24.96 3.85 13.61
CA PRO A 157 25.49 4.10 14.95
C PRO A 157 27.00 4.34 14.99
N LEU A 158 27.77 3.59 14.20
CA LEU A 158 29.22 3.77 14.04
C LEU A 158 29.60 5.14 13.46
N GLY A 159 28.84 5.62 12.47
CA GLY A 159 29.11 6.93 11.86
C GLY A 159 28.79 8.10 12.78
N ILE A 160 27.79 7.95 13.65
CA ILE A 160 27.50 8.94 14.71
C ILE A 160 28.64 8.96 15.75
N ALA A 161 29.14 7.79 16.16
CA ALA A 161 30.26 7.70 17.09
C ALA A 161 31.55 8.32 16.52
N LEU A 162 31.86 8.05 15.24
CA LEU A 162 32.97 8.68 14.52
C LEU A 162 32.80 10.20 14.39
N GLY A 163 31.58 10.67 14.10
CA GLY A 163 31.28 12.11 14.06
C GLY A 163 31.55 12.81 15.38
N LYS A 164 31.18 12.18 16.50
CA LYS A 164 31.51 12.70 17.84
C LYS A 164 33.01 12.74 18.11
N TRP A 165 33.77 11.73 17.66
CA TRP A 165 35.22 11.67 17.84
C TRP A 165 35.98 12.73 17.02
N ILE A 166 35.49 13.04 15.81
CA ILE A 166 36.11 14.01 14.88
C ILE A 166 35.47 15.41 15.00
N HIS A 167 34.52 15.59 15.92
CA HIS A 167 33.71 16.81 16.07
C HIS A 167 32.98 17.26 14.79
N LEU A 168 32.58 16.31 13.93
CA LEU A 168 31.79 16.59 12.73
C LEU A 168 30.31 16.22 12.93
N PRO A 169 29.36 17.11 12.59
CA PRO A 169 27.93 16.88 12.78
C PRO A 169 27.32 16.06 11.63
N PHE A 170 27.84 14.85 11.38
CA PHE A 170 27.32 13.96 10.31
C PHE A 170 25.83 13.66 10.47
N GLY A 171 25.34 13.53 11.71
CA GLY A 171 23.93 13.28 12.01
C GLY A 171 23.02 14.45 11.60
N ASP A 172 23.41 15.69 11.95
CA ASP A 172 22.61 16.88 11.64
C ASP A 172 22.59 17.17 10.14
N PHE A 173 23.71 16.96 9.45
CA PHE A 173 23.78 17.11 7.99
C PHE A 173 22.93 16.05 7.27
N ALA A 174 22.97 14.79 7.73
CA ALA A 174 22.09 13.75 7.21
C ALA A 174 20.61 14.05 7.49
N ALA A 175 20.29 14.62 8.66
CA ALA A 175 18.95 15.10 8.97
C ALA A 175 18.52 16.23 8.03
N PHE A 176 19.37 17.23 7.80
CA PHE A 176 19.09 18.33 6.86
C PHE A 176 18.74 17.84 5.45
N ILE A 177 19.52 16.89 4.89
CA ILE A 177 19.25 16.30 3.58
C ILE A 177 17.89 15.60 3.57
N MET A 178 17.60 14.81 4.60
CA MET A 178 16.36 14.05 4.70
C MET A 178 15.14 14.94 4.92
N GLU A 179 15.25 15.96 5.77
CA GLU A 179 14.13 16.83 6.13
C GLU A 179 13.80 17.89 5.09
N THR A 180 14.80 18.35 4.34
CA THR A 180 14.60 19.37 3.31
C THR A 180 14.35 18.71 1.95
N PHE A 181 15.36 18.01 1.40
CA PHE A 181 15.30 17.52 0.03
C PHE A 181 14.49 16.22 -0.11
N ASN A 182 14.67 15.25 0.79
CA ASN A 182 13.93 14.00 0.70
C ASN A 182 12.44 14.22 0.98
N LYS A 183 12.07 14.95 2.05
CA LYS A 183 10.67 15.30 2.29
C LYS A 183 10.07 16.11 1.12
N ALA A 184 10.82 17.03 0.49
CA ALA A 184 10.34 17.75 -0.69
C ALA A 184 10.07 16.79 -1.87
N GLY A 185 11.00 15.89 -2.17
CA GLY A 185 10.84 14.88 -3.22
C GLY A 185 9.67 13.93 -2.95
N GLN A 186 9.56 13.40 -1.73
CA GLN A 186 8.44 12.56 -1.30
C GLN A 186 7.10 13.27 -1.43
N ARG A 187 7.01 14.54 -1.02
CA ARG A 187 5.79 15.35 -1.22
C ARG A 187 5.45 15.48 -2.69
N GLY A 188 6.42 15.74 -3.56
CA GLY A 188 6.20 15.77 -5.01
C GLY A 188 5.63 14.46 -5.56
N ILE A 189 6.18 13.32 -5.15
CA ILE A 189 5.69 11.99 -5.53
C ILE A 189 4.26 11.76 -5.03
N ILE A 190 3.98 12.08 -3.76
CA ILE A 190 2.65 11.90 -3.16
C ILE A 190 1.62 12.80 -3.86
N ILE A 191 1.96 14.05 -4.15
CA ILE A 191 1.09 14.98 -4.89
C ILE A 191 0.83 14.43 -6.31
N GLY A 192 1.87 13.95 -6.99
CA GLY A 192 1.74 13.32 -8.32
C GLY A 192 0.82 12.09 -8.30
N ALA A 193 1.01 11.21 -7.33
CA ALA A 193 0.17 10.02 -7.14
C ALA A 193 -1.29 10.40 -6.82
N ALA A 194 -1.50 11.38 -5.93
CA ALA A 194 -2.83 11.88 -5.59
C ALA A 194 -3.54 12.48 -6.81
N MET A 195 -2.84 13.28 -7.61
CA MET A 195 -3.38 13.81 -8.87
C MET A 195 -3.75 12.68 -9.84
N GLY A 196 -2.94 11.62 -9.94
CA GLY A 196 -3.24 10.44 -10.75
C GLY A 196 -4.52 9.71 -10.30
N ILE A 197 -4.71 9.55 -8.99
CA ILE A 197 -5.93 8.97 -8.41
C ILE A 197 -7.13 9.88 -8.71
N ILE A 198 -7.01 11.19 -8.52
CA ILE A 198 -8.09 12.16 -8.80
C ILE A 198 -8.46 12.14 -10.29
N ALA A 199 -7.48 12.14 -11.20
CA ALA A 199 -7.72 12.09 -12.63
C ALA A 199 -8.48 10.82 -13.04
N THR A 200 -8.10 9.67 -12.48
CA THR A 200 -8.79 8.39 -12.72
C THR A 200 -10.21 8.42 -12.15
N GLY A 201 -10.39 8.93 -10.92
CA GLY A 201 -11.70 9.11 -10.30
C GLY A 201 -12.62 10.01 -11.11
N LEU A 202 -12.13 11.17 -11.59
CA LEU A 202 -12.89 12.08 -12.45
C LEU A 202 -13.30 11.42 -13.77
N ARG A 203 -12.41 10.64 -14.40
CA ARG A 203 -12.77 9.89 -15.63
C ARG A 203 -13.89 8.88 -15.38
N VAL A 204 -13.94 8.26 -14.22
CA VAL A 204 -15.02 7.34 -13.81
C VAL A 204 -16.32 8.10 -13.51
N ILE A 205 -16.25 9.21 -12.76
CA ILE A 205 -17.41 10.06 -12.41
C ILE A 205 -18.04 10.66 -13.66
N LEU A 206 -17.23 11.17 -14.59
CA LEU A 206 -17.69 11.72 -15.86
C LEU A 206 -18.16 10.63 -16.85
N GLY A 207 -17.99 9.35 -16.52
CA GLY A 207 -18.39 8.23 -17.36
C GLY A 207 -17.56 8.06 -18.63
N ILE A 208 -16.36 8.65 -18.67
CA ILE A 208 -15.37 8.44 -19.74
C ILE A 208 -14.81 7.02 -19.62
N GLU A 209 -14.49 6.60 -18.39
CA GLU A 209 -14.13 5.23 -18.05
C GLU A 209 -15.27 4.54 -17.30
N ARG A 210 -15.58 3.31 -17.70
CA ARG A 210 -16.76 2.59 -17.21
C ARG A 210 -16.36 1.18 -16.75
N PRO A 211 -15.45 1.03 -15.77
CA PRO A 211 -15.00 -0.29 -15.33
C PRO A 211 -16.17 -1.14 -14.80
N TYR A 212 -17.17 -0.51 -14.19
CA TYR A 212 -18.35 -1.17 -13.63
C TYR A 212 -19.40 -1.59 -14.68
N LEU A 213 -19.34 -1.08 -15.91
CA LEU A 213 -20.23 -1.50 -17.01
C LEU A 213 -19.56 -2.49 -17.97
N LYS A 214 -18.25 -2.73 -17.80
CA LYS A 214 -17.50 -3.77 -18.49
C LYS A 214 -17.49 -5.03 -17.61
N GLY A 215 -18.64 -5.69 -17.50
CA GLY A 215 -18.60 -7.15 -17.58
C GLY A 215 -18.26 -7.50 -19.03
N GLU A 216 -17.56 -8.60 -19.26
CA GLU A 216 -17.34 -9.10 -20.64
C GLU A 216 -18.59 -8.95 -21.53
#